data_AF-A0A7R9MEK7-F1
#
_entry.id   AF-A0A7R9MEK7-F1
#
_cell.length_a   1.000
_cell.length_b   1.000
_cell.length_c   1.000
_cell.angle_alpha   90.00
_cell.angle_beta   90.00
_cell.angle_gamma   90.00
#
_symmetry.space_group_name_H-M   'P 1'
#
loop_
_entity.id
_entity.type
_entity.pdbx_description
1 polymer ?
#
loop_
_entity_poly.entity_id
_entity_poly.type
_entity_poly.pdbx_seq_one_letter_code
_entity_poly.pdbx_strand_id
1 'polypeptide(L)'
;MYRNVCQVLCNTCKSNGLLVRRPLTTNAYNYGLFSVISQKIANSLVVNSAKDQLILWHEWTGMSWSAEIAVVTIAIRALITFPLTVGQHKILAKYDALRPELIQFGQRLKKEVDSAQYLYNWSPIKAKLMYNLRMKQETKRLIIRDNCHPMKGSIVVWVQIPVWVILSHAIRNMSFMYPIADHNSQLIHSQLSTEGILWFSNLTLSDPYLVLPFLTAVVNLTIVQVIVSQLMDKLFASLFVSPKRRQ
;
A
#
# COMPACT_ATOMS: atom_id res chain seq x y z
N MET A 1 -39.22 8.83 -46.52
CA MET A 1 -38.42 9.74 -45.67
C MET A 1 -37.52 9.02 -44.64
N TYR A 2 -37.28 7.71 -44.77
CA TYR A 2 -36.38 6.92 -43.88
C TYR A 2 -35.19 6.28 -44.59
N ARG A 3 -34.99 6.51 -45.90
CA ARG A 3 -33.81 6.05 -46.65
C ARG A 3 -32.64 7.06 -46.66
N ASN A 4 -32.91 8.35 -46.44
CA ASN A 4 -31.91 9.40 -46.60
C ASN A 4 -31.06 9.66 -45.33
N VAL A 5 -31.43 9.13 -44.17
CA VAL A 5 -30.66 9.31 -42.92
C VAL A 5 -29.51 8.30 -42.80
N CYS A 6 -29.73 7.05 -43.25
CA CYS A 6 -28.66 6.04 -43.30
C CYS A 6 -27.53 6.39 -44.28
N GLN A 7 -27.82 7.18 -45.32
CA GLN A 7 -26.81 7.57 -46.31
C GLN A 7 -25.92 8.72 -45.82
N VAL A 8 -26.43 9.59 -44.92
CA VAL A 8 -25.63 10.64 -44.28
C VAL A 8 -24.67 10.04 -43.26
N LEU A 9 -25.10 9.06 -42.46
CA LEU A 9 -24.23 8.38 -41.49
C LEU A 9 -23.17 7.48 -42.15
N CYS A 10 -23.47 6.87 -43.31
CA CYS A 10 -22.50 6.07 -44.07
C CYS A 10 -21.40 6.94 -44.72
N ASN A 11 -21.74 8.15 -45.17
CA ASN A 11 -20.78 9.07 -45.79
C ASN A 11 -19.86 9.77 -44.77
N THR A 12 -20.30 9.99 -43.52
CA THR A 12 -19.42 10.48 -42.45
C THR A 12 -18.46 9.39 -41.95
N CYS A 13 -18.89 8.12 -41.98
CA CYS A 13 -18.07 6.99 -41.55
C CYS A 13 -16.96 6.62 -42.56
N LYS A 14 -17.08 7.05 -43.84
CA LYS A 14 -16.05 6.87 -44.87
C LYS A 14 -14.99 7.99 -44.88
N SER A 15 -15.28 9.14 -44.28
CA SER A 15 -14.35 10.28 -44.20
C SER A 15 -13.45 10.27 -42.97
N ASN A 16 -13.78 9.50 -41.94
CA ASN A 16 -12.97 9.37 -40.73
C ASN A 16 -12.54 7.91 -40.54
N GLY A 17 -11.64 7.46 -41.43
CA GLY A 17 -10.85 6.24 -41.28
C GLY A 17 -9.86 6.33 -40.12
N LEU A 18 -10.35 6.60 -38.92
CA LEU A 18 -9.60 6.62 -37.66
C LEU A 18 -10.08 5.46 -36.79
N LEU A 19 -9.95 4.24 -37.31
CA LEU A 19 -9.49 3.16 -36.43
C LEU A 19 -8.08 3.56 -36.00
N VAL A 20 -7.98 4.34 -34.92
CA VAL A 20 -6.73 4.56 -34.20
C VAL A 20 -6.37 3.24 -33.52
N ARG A 21 -5.99 2.23 -34.32
CA ARG A 21 -4.88 1.39 -33.91
C ARG A 21 -3.70 2.35 -33.91
N ARG A 22 -3.32 2.92 -32.75
CA ARG A 22 -1.97 3.49 -32.64
C ARG A 22 -1.03 2.33 -32.96
N PRO A 23 -0.31 2.34 -34.10
CA PRO A 23 0.76 1.40 -34.25
C PRO A 23 1.78 1.73 -33.16
N LEU A 24 2.39 0.70 -32.57
CA LEU A 24 3.59 0.83 -31.76
C LEU A 24 4.72 1.33 -32.68
N THR A 25 4.66 2.60 -33.09
CA THR A 25 5.78 3.28 -33.70
C THR A 25 6.68 3.72 -32.54
N THR A 26 7.80 3.02 -32.49
CA THR A 26 8.98 3.25 -31.67
C THR A 26 9.51 4.68 -31.88
N ASN A 27 8.87 5.66 -31.26
CA ASN A 27 9.49 6.95 -30.97
C ASN A 27 9.84 6.93 -29.49
N ALA A 28 11.07 6.48 -29.21
CA ALA A 28 11.70 6.49 -27.90
C ALA A 28 11.97 7.93 -27.43
N TYR A 29 10.91 8.69 -27.15
CA TYR A 29 10.98 9.94 -26.41
C TYR A 29 11.23 9.59 -24.94
N ASN A 30 12.46 9.66 -24.44
CA ASN A 30 12.86 9.72 -23.01
C ASN A 30 11.81 9.24 -21.97
N TYR A 31 11.27 8.04 -22.14
CA TYR A 31 10.35 7.44 -21.20
C TYR A 31 11.22 6.78 -20.14
N GLY A 32 11.36 7.43 -18.99
CA GLY A 32 12.12 6.87 -17.88
C GLY A 32 11.64 5.44 -17.55
N LEU A 33 12.52 4.62 -16.95
CA LEU A 33 12.22 3.24 -16.56
C LEU A 33 10.84 3.09 -15.88
N PHE A 34 10.45 4.07 -15.07
CA PHE A 34 9.17 4.13 -14.39
C PHE A 34 7.95 4.14 -15.32
N SER A 35 7.95 4.93 -16.40
CA SER A 35 6.80 4.99 -17.32
C SER A 35 6.64 3.69 -18.10
N VAL A 36 7.74 3.02 -18.45
CA VAL A 36 7.70 1.69 -19.09
C VAL A 36 7.09 0.65 -18.14
N ILE A 37 7.51 0.65 -16.87
CA ILE A 37 6.96 -0.24 -15.85
C ILE A 37 5.46 0.04 -15.65
N SER A 38 5.07 1.30 -15.48
CA SER A 38 3.68 1.69 -15.29
C SER A 38 2.80 1.26 -16.48
N GLN A 39 3.26 1.43 -17.72
CA GLN A 39 2.50 1.00 -18.90
C GLN A 39 2.35 -0.53 -18.96
N LYS A 40 3.39 -1.28 -18.59
CA LYS A 40 3.30 -2.76 -18.50
C LYS A 40 2.31 -3.19 -17.44
N ILE A 41 2.30 -2.54 -16.27
CA ILE A 41 1.34 -2.81 -15.20
C ILE A 41 -0.07 -2.45 -15.65
N ALA A 42 -0.27 -1.28 -16.28
CA ALA A 42 -1.55 -0.82 -16.80
C ALA A 42 -2.16 -1.80 -17.81
N ASN A 43 -1.35 -2.42 -18.66
CA ASN A 43 -1.78 -3.44 -19.63
C ASN A 43 -1.94 -4.85 -19.04
N SER A 44 -1.59 -5.07 -17.78
CA SER A 44 -1.60 -6.41 -17.22
C SER A 44 -3.01 -6.98 -17.10
N LEU A 45 -3.15 -8.31 -17.25
CA LEU A 45 -4.43 -9.01 -17.12
C LEU A 45 -5.10 -8.75 -15.78
N VAL A 46 -4.31 -8.64 -14.70
CA VAL A 46 -4.82 -8.40 -13.34
C VAL A 46 -5.47 -7.03 -13.22
N VAL A 47 -4.86 -5.99 -13.79
CA VAL A 47 -5.42 -4.63 -13.79
C VAL A 47 -6.67 -4.55 -14.65
N ASN A 48 -6.66 -5.14 -15.85
CA ASN A 48 -7.84 -5.16 -16.70
C ASN A 48 -8.99 -5.95 -16.07
N SER A 49 -8.72 -7.09 -15.44
CA SER A 49 -9.74 -7.85 -14.71
C SER A 49 -10.31 -7.07 -13.52
N ALA A 50 -9.48 -6.36 -12.75
CA ALA A 50 -9.95 -5.52 -11.66
C ALA A 50 -10.82 -4.37 -12.15
N LYS A 51 -10.45 -3.74 -13.27
CA LYS A 51 -11.26 -2.72 -13.95
C LYS A 51 -12.61 -3.28 -14.38
N ASP A 52 -12.63 -4.42 -15.05
CA ASP A 52 -13.86 -5.04 -15.55
C ASP A 52 -14.78 -5.45 -14.39
N GLN A 53 -14.22 -5.94 -13.28
CA GLN A 53 -15.00 -6.19 -12.06
C GLN A 53 -15.66 -4.92 -11.56
N LEU A 54 -14.93 -3.81 -11.41
CA LEU A 54 -15.52 -2.52 -10.98
C LEU A 54 -16.69 -2.13 -11.88
N ILE A 55 -16.53 -2.19 -13.21
CA ILE A 55 -17.62 -1.85 -14.14
C ILE A 55 -18.83 -2.78 -13.94
N LEU A 56 -18.62 -4.08 -13.73
CA LEU A 56 -19.72 -5.01 -13.45
C LEU A 56 -20.43 -4.71 -12.12
N TRP A 57 -19.68 -4.36 -11.07
CA TRP A 57 -20.25 -3.95 -9.78
C TRP A 57 -21.03 -2.64 -9.90
N HIS A 58 -20.53 -1.69 -10.69
CA HIS A 58 -21.21 -0.45 -11.02
C HIS A 58 -22.57 -0.72 -11.71
N GLU A 59 -22.57 -1.51 -12.78
CA GLU A 59 -23.78 -1.87 -13.54
C GLU A 59 -24.81 -2.62 -12.68
N TRP A 60 -24.33 -3.49 -11.77
CA TRP A 60 -25.21 -4.25 -10.88
C TRP A 60 -25.82 -3.40 -9.76
N THR A 61 -25.06 -2.47 -9.19
CA THR A 61 -25.51 -1.65 -8.05
C THR A 61 -26.19 -0.34 -8.47
N GLY A 62 -25.86 0.20 -9.63
CA GLY A 62 -26.35 1.49 -10.12
C GLY A 62 -25.93 2.71 -9.28
N MET A 63 -24.90 2.57 -8.44
CA MET A 63 -24.39 3.65 -7.58
C MET A 63 -23.50 4.62 -8.36
N SER A 64 -23.37 5.87 -7.90
CA SER A 64 -22.37 6.79 -8.47
C SER A 64 -20.95 6.25 -8.28
N TRP A 65 -20.04 6.53 -9.22
CA TRP A 65 -18.64 6.11 -9.20
C TRP A 65 -17.90 6.51 -7.91
N SER A 66 -18.17 7.71 -7.38
CA SER A 66 -17.55 8.19 -6.14
C SER A 66 -17.94 7.32 -4.93
N ALA A 67 -19.22 6.96 -4.81
CA ALA A 67 -19.73 6.07 -3.77
C ALA A 67 -19.19 4.65 -3.93
N GLU A 68 -19.14 4.13 -5.16
CA GLU A 68 -18.61 2.80 -5.43
C GLU A 68 -17.13 2.67 -5.04
N ILE A 69 -16.29 3.63 -5.43
CA ILE A 69 -14.87 3.65 -5.03
C ILE A 69 -14.72 3.63 -3.50
N ALA A 70 -15.58 4.37 -2.78
CA ALA A 70 -15.59 4.36 -1.32
C ALA A 70 -16.02 2.99 -0.76
N VAL A 71 -17.10 2.39 -1.29
CA VAL A 71 -17.60 1.08 -0.86
C VAL A 71 -16.56 -0.02 -1.10
N VAL A 72 -15.97 -0.07 -2.28
CA VAL A 72 -14.90 -1.04 -2.62
C VAL A 72 -13.71 -0.88 -1.68
N THR A 73 -13.31 0.36 -1.39
CA THR A 73 -12.22 0.62 -0.44
C THR A 73 -12.56 0.12 0.95
N ILE A 74 -13.77 0.39 1.46
CA ILE A 74 -14.23 -0.09 2.77
C ILE A 74 -14.30 -1.62 2.79
N ALA A 75 -14.83 -2.25 1.74
CA ALA A 75 -14.94 -3.70 1.64
C ALA A 75 -13.57 -4.38 1.66
N ILE A 76 -12.59 -3.89 0.88
CA ILE A 76 -11.21 -4.39 0.91
C ILE A 76 -10.61 -4.25 2.31
N ARG A 77 -10.82 -3.09 2.96
CA ARG A 77 -10.29 -2.85 4.30
C ARG A 77 -10.94 -3.77 5.34
N ALA A 78 -12.25 -3.96 5.29
CA ALA A 78 -12.98 -4.77 6.26
C ALA A 78 -12.76 -6.28 6.07
N LEU A 79 -12.81 -6.77 4.83
CA LEU A 79 -12.77 -8.20 4.54
C LEU A 79 -11.34 -8.76 4.45
N ILE A 80 -10.38 -7.95 3.98
CA ILE A 80 -9.01 -8.41 3.74
C ILE A 80 -8.05 -7.79 4.75
N THR A 81 -8.00 -6.46 4.81
CA THR A 81 -6.97 -5.78 5.61
C THR A 81 -7.17 -5.98 7.11
N PHE A 82 -8.38 -5.81 7.61
CA PHE A 82 -8.70 -5.90 9.04
C PHE A 82 -8.31 -7.24 9.68
N PRO A 83 -8.72 -8.42 9.16
CA PRO A 83 -8.31 -9.69 9.77
C PRO A 83 -6.79 -9.91 9.71
N LEU A 84 -6.12 -9.47 8.62
CA LEU A 84 -4.66 -9.52 8.53
C LEU A 84 -3.99 -8.60 9.56
N THR A 85 -4.52 -7.40 9.77
CA THR A 85 -4.05 -6.43 10.76
C THR A 85 -4.21 -6.98 12.19
N VAL A 86 -5.30 -7.68 12.50
CA VAL A 86 -5.46 -8.39 13.78
C VAL A 86 -4.35 -9.43 13.97
N GLY A 87 -4.03 -10.20 12.92
CA GLY A 87 -2.90 -11.13 12.94
C GLY A 87 -1.55 -10.44 13.16
N GLN A 88 -1.30 -9.33 12.46
CA GLN A 88 -0.11 -8.50 12.64
C GLN A 88 0.03 -7.99 14.08
N HIS A 89 -1.05 -7.48 14.68
CA HIS A 89 -1.02 -7.00 16.07
C HIS A 89 -0.74 -8.12 17.08
N LYS A 90 -1.27 -9.33 16.85
CA LYS A 90 -0.94 -10.51 17.68
C LYS A 90 0.54 -10.84 17.64
N ILE A 91 1.17 -10.78 16.47
CA ILE A 91 2.61 -11.05 16.32
C ILE A 91 3.44 -9.95 17.01
N LEU A 92 3.04 -8.69 16.84
CA LEU A 92 3.71 -7.56 17.49
C LEU A 92 3.60 -7.64 19.03
N ALA A 93 2.45 -8.03 19.56
CA ALA A 93 2.27 -8.23 21.00
C ALA A 93 3.18 -9.35 21.55
N LYS A 94 3.35 -10.47 20.82
CA LYS A 94 4.33 -11.51 21.17
C LYS A 94 5.76 -10.99 21.16
N TYR A 95 6.10 -10.18 20.17
CA TYR A 95 7.43 -9.56 20.09
C TYR A 95 7.69 -8.60 21.26
N ASP A 96 6.69 -7.80 21.63
CA ASP A 96 6.76 -6.90 22.79
C ASP A 96 6.94 -7.68 24.10
N ALA A 97 6.32 -8.85 24.24
CA ALA A 97 6.48 -9.72 25.40
C ALA A 97 7.89 -10.33 25.53
N LEU A 98 8.63 -10.49 24.42
CA LEU A 98 10.03 -10.95 24.42
C LEU A 98 11.04 -9.88 24.86
N ARG A 99 10.68 -8.60 24.71
CA ARG A 99 11.55 -7.46 25.01
C ARG A 99 12.19 -7.51 26.40
N PRO A 100 11.47 -7.79 27.51
CA PRO A 100 12.10 -7.87 28.83
C PRO A 100 13.15 -8.98 28.95
N GLU A 101 12.92 -10.15 28.35
CA GLU A 101 13.86 -11.28 28.36
C GLU A 101 15.16 -10.91 27.62
N LEU A 102 15.03 -10.22 26.47
CA LEU A 102 16.16 -9.70 25.69
C LEU A 102 16.97 -8.66 26.46
N ILE A 103 16.31 -7.74 27.18
CA ILE A 103 16.98 -6.72 27.99
C ILE A 103 17.79 -7.39 29.11
N GLN A 104 17.21 -8.36 29.82
CA GLN A 104 17.90 -9.09 30.89
C GLN A 104 19.09 -9.92 30.35
N PHE A 105 18.94 -10.56 29.19
CA PHE A 105 20.05 -11.24 28.54
C PHE A 105 21.16 -10.25 28.15
N GLY A 106 20.81 -9.12 27.55
CA GLY A 106 21.78 -8.09 27.16
C GLY A 106 22.57 -7.53 28.33
N GLN A 107 21.93 -7.32 29.50
CA GLN A 107 22.62 -6.89 30.72
C GLN A 107 23.64 -7.92 31.22
N ARG A 108 23.31 -9.21 31.17
CA ARG A 108 24.23 -10.30 31.56
C ARG A 108 25.38 -10.43 30.58
N LEU A 109 25.07 -10.48 29.29
CA LEU A 109 26.06 -10.55 28.22
C LEU A 109 27.03 -9.38 28.25
N LYS A 110 26.56 -8.17 28.56
CA LYS A 110 27.43 -7.00 28.71
C LYS A 110 28.49 -7.22 29.80
N LYS A 111 28.09 -7.73 30.97
CA LYS A 111 29.03 -8.04 32.07
C LYS A 111 30.06 -9.10 31.67
N GLU A 112 29.64 -10.13 30.92
CA GLU A 112 30.53 -11.19 30.41
C GLU A 112 31.52 -10.67 29.37
N VAL A 113 31.07 -9.78 28.48
CA VAL A 113 31.94 -9.18 27.46
C VAL A 113 32.93 -8.19 28.08
N ASP A 114 32.48 -7.39 29.04
CA ASP A 114 33.33 -6.42 29.75
C ASP A 114 34.43 -7.15 30.57
N SER A 115 34.09 -8.28 31.21
CA SER A 115 35.08 -9.09 31.92
C SER A 115 36.03 -9.83 30.97
N ALA A 116 35.54 -10.37 29.85
CA ALA A 116 36.39 -10.97 28.83
C ALA A 116 37.33 -9.95 28.17
N GLN A 117 36.90 -8.70 28.03
CA GLN A 117 37.74 -7.62 27.53
C GLN A 117 38.95 -7.38 28.43
N TYR A 118 38.73 -7.37 29.76
CA TYR A 118 39.80 -7.22 30.75
C TYR A 118 40.71 -8.46 30.83
N LEU A 119 40.14 -9.65 30.89
CA LEU A 119 40.89 -10.90 31.09
C LEU A 119 41.73 -11.31 29.87
N TYR A 120 41.20 -11.11 28.66
CA TYR A 120 41.82 -11.58 27.42
C TYR A 120 42.38 -10.43 26.55
N ASN A 121 42.45 -9.21 27.08
CA ASN A 121 42.88 -8.00 26.35
C ASN A 121 42.23 -7.87 24.97
N TRP A 122 40.92 -8.14 24.87
CA TRP A 122 40.22 -7.99 23.61
C TRP A 122 40.19 -6.52 23.20
N SER A 123 40.35 -6.26 21.90
CA SER A 123 40.13 -4.92 21.37
C SER A 123 38.66 -4.50 21.57
N PRO A 124 38.38 -3.20 21.77
CA PRO A 124 37.00 -2.72 21.98
C PRO A 124 36.09 -3.02 20.79
N ILE A 125 36.66 -3.07 19.58
CA ILE A 125 35.96 -3.45 18.35
C ILE A 125 35.50 -4.91 18.43
N LYS A 126 36.38 -5.82 18.87
CA LYS A 126 36.10 -7.24 19.02
C LYS A 126 35.03 -7.49 20.09
N ALA A 127 35.11 -6.79 21.22
CA ALA A 127 34.11 -6.86 22.29
C ALA A 127 32.71 -6.46 21.81
N LYS A 128 32.60 -5.31 21.12
CA LYS A 128 31.33 -4.84 20.53
C LYS A 128 30.77 -5.80 19.48
N LEU A 129 31.63 -6.36 18.62
CA LEU A 129 31.23 -7.33 17.62
C LEU A 129 30.66 -8.60 18.29
N MET A 130 31.35 -9.15 19.28
CA MET A 130 30.89 -10.35 19.99
C MET A 130 29.57 -10.12 20.74
N TYR A 131 29.41 -8.95 21.38
CA TYR A 131 28.14 -8.57 21.99
C TYR A 131 27.00 -8.58 20.96
N ASN A 132 27.18 -7.89 19.83
CA ASN A 132 26.15 -7.80 18.79
C ASN A 132 25.80 -9.17 18.17
N LEU A 133 26.80 -10.03 17.94
CA LEU A 133 26.60 -11.37 17.40
C LEU A 133 25.80 -12.25 18.37
N ARG A 134 26.16 -12.26 19.65
CA ARG A 134 25.45 -13.02 20.70
C ARG A 134 24.03 -12.49 20.91
N MET A 135 23.83 -11.17 20.94
CA MET A 135 22.51 -10.55 20.98
C MET A 135 21.64 -10.97 19.80
N LYS A 136 22.19 -10.98 18.57
CA LYS A 136 21.47 -11.42 17.37
C LYS A 136 21.10 -12.89 17.44
N GLN A 137 21.99 -13.75 17.93
CA GLN A 137 21.75 -15.19 18.11
C GLN A 137 20.60 -15.44 19.09
N GLU A 138 20.60 -14.81 20.27
CA GLU A 138 19.51 -14.99 21.23
C GLU A 138 18.19 -14.39 20.72
N THR A 139 18.22 -13.22 20.08
CA THR A 139 17.02 -12.65 19.44
C THR A 139 16.42 -13.63 18.43
N LYS A 140 17.27 -14.25 17.59
CA LYS A 140 16.81 -15.28 16.64
C LYS A 140 16.23 -16.51 17.36
N ARG A 141 16.88 -16.97 18.43
CA ARG A 141 16.41 -18.13 19.23
C ARG A 141 15.03 -17.87 19.82
N LEU A 142 14.83 -16.71 20.44
CA LEU A 142 13.54 -16.31 21.04
C LEU A 142 12.45 -16.15 19.98
N ILE A 143 12.77 -15.55 18.83
CA ILE A 143 11.81 -15.41 17.72
C ILE A 143 11.36 -16.77 17.19
N ILE A 144 12.27 -17.75 17.09
CA ILE A 144 11.95 -19.11 16.66
C ILE A 144 11.11 -19.82 17.72
N ARG A 145 11.48 -19.70 19.01
CA ARG A 145 10.74 -20.29 20.15
C ARG A 145 9.28 -19.85 20.16
N ASP A 146 9.04 -18.55 20.02
CA ASP A 146 7.69 -17.96 20.16
C ASP A 146 6.98 -17.77 18.81
N ASN A 147 7.64 -18.18 17.71
CA ASN A 147 7.16 -18.14 16.34
C ASN A 147 6.68 -16.74 15.89
N CYS A 148 7.39 -15.69 16.30
CA CYS A 148 7.00 -14.29 16.09
C CYS A 148 7.87 -13.58 15.03
N HIS A 149 8.14 -14.26 13.90
CA HIS A 149 8.99 -13.70 12.85
C HIS A 149 8.49 -12.33 12.36
N PRO A 150 9.38 -11.32 12.23
CA PRO A 150 9.00 -9.97 11.82
C PRO A 150 8.36 -9.94 10.42
N MET A 151 8.76 -10.85 9.53
CA MET A 151 8.15 -11.00 8.19
C MET A 151 6.65 -11.32 8.24
N LYS A 152 6.22 -12.12 9.25
CA LYS A 152 4.79 -12.39 9.46
C LYS A 152 4.05 -11.14 9.92
N GLY A 153 4.72 -10.26 10.67
CA GLY A 153 4.18 -8.97 11.10
C GLY A 153 4.10 -7.93 9.97
N SER A 154 4.90 -8.06 8.91
CA SER A 154 4.88 -7.15 7.76
C SER A 154 3.92 -7.58 6.64
N ILE A 155 3.17 -8.67 6.81
CA ILE A 155 2.33 -9.27 5.74
C ILE A 155 1.31 -8.30 5.16
N VAL A 156 0.73 -7.42 6.00
CA VAL A 156 -0.28 -6.44 5.57
C VAL A 156 0.29 -5.50 4.51
N VAL A 157 1.52 -5.01 4.71
CA VAL A 157 2.18 -4.10 3.75
C VAL A 157 2.38 -4.78 2.40
N TRP A 158 2.78 -6.05 2.41
CA TRP A 158 2.99 -6.85 1.20
C TRP A 158 1.71 -7.13 0.42
N VAL A 159 0.56 -7.19 1.09
CA VAL A 159 -0.76 -7.34 0.45
C VAL A 159 -1.29 -5.99 -0.02
N GLN A 160 -1.10 -4.94 0.78
CA GLN A 160 -1.67 -3.62 0.53
C GLN A 160 -1.02 -2.91 -0.66
N ILE A 161 0.30 -3.01 -0.84
CA ILE A 161 1.02 -2.37 -1.95
C ILE A 161 0.48 -2.87 -3.31
N PRO A 162 0.41 -4.19 -3.60
CA PRO A 162 -0.17 -4.68 -4.85
C PRO A 162 -1.61 -4.26 -5.06
N VAL A 163 -2.46 -4.36 -4.04
CA VAL A 163 -3.88 -3.95 -4.14
C VAL A 163 -3.99 -2.47 -4.51
N TRP A 164 -3.21 -1.60 -3.86
CA TRP A 164 -3.17 -0.18 -4.16
C TRP A 164 -2.69 0.08 -5.60
N VAL A 165 -1.63 -0.60 -6.05
CA VAL A 165 -1.11 -0.47 -7.42
C VAL A 165 -2.16 -0.90 -8.45
N ILE A 166 -2.80 -2.05 -8.24
CA ILE A 166 -3.80 -2.60 -9.16
C ILE A 166 -5.00 -1.66 -9.24
N LEU A 167 -5.58 -1.26 -8.11
CA LEU A 167 -6.74 -0.40 -8.07
C LEU A 167 -6.45 0.98 -8.66
N SER A 168 -5.28 1.55 -8.38
CA SER A 168 -4.87 2.86 -8.93
C SER A 168 -4.73 2.81 -10.45
N HIS A 169 -4.15 1.74 -11.01
CA HIS A 169 -4.06 1.60 -12.46
C HIS A 169 -5.41 1.25 -13.10
N ALA A 170 -6.28 0.49 -12.41
CA ALA A 170 -7.62 0.18 -12.90
C ALA A 170 -8.47 1.46 -13.06
N ILE A 171 -8.51 2.31 -12.02
CA ILE A 171 -9.21 3.60 -12.08
C ILE A 171 -8.59 4.51 -13.14
N ARG A 172 -7.26 4.60 -13.19
CA ARG A 172 -6.54 5.37 -14.21
C ARG A 172 -6.86 4.90 -15.63
N ASN A 173 -6.97 3.60 -15.85
CA ASN A 173 -7.32 3.04 -17.15
C ASN A 173 -8.74 3.47 -17.56
N MET A 174 -9.69 3.53 -16.62
CA MET A 174 -11.03 4.08 -16.88
C MET A 174 -10.98 5.58 -17.20
N SER A 175 -10.20 6.37 -16.45
CA SER A 175 -10.05 7.81 -16.67
C SER A 175 -9.31 8.19 -17.95
N PHE A 176 -8.46 7.32 -18.51
CA PHE A 176 -7.72 7.59 -19.75
C PHE A 176 -8.13 6.70 -20.93
N MET A 177 -9.23 5.95 -20.79
CA MET A 177 -9.76 5.06 -21.84
C MET A 177 -8.71 4.06 -22.34
N TYR A 178 -7.95 3.50 -21.41
CA TYR A 178 -6.83 2.58 -21.67
C TYR A 178 -7.25 1.13 -21.37
N PRO A 179 -6.75 0.10 -22.10
CA PRO A 179 -5.76 0.13 -23.18
C PRO A 179 -6.33 0.46 -24.57
N ILE A 180 -7.63 0.24 -24.77
CA ILE A 180 -8.33 0.45 -26.04
C ILE A 180 -9.48 1.43 -25.81
N ALA A 181 -9.54 2.46 -26.66
CA ALA A 181 -10.56 3.49 -26.65
C ALA A 181 -11.82 3.02 -27.41
N ASP A 182 -12.51 2.03 -26.85
CA ASP A 182 -13.79 1.54 -27.38
C ASP A 182 -14.97 2.41 -26.93
N HIS A 183 -16.15 2.16 -27.51
CA HIS A 183 -17.39 2.87 -27.15
C HIS A 183 -17.71 2.78 -25.65
N ASN A 184 -17.52 1.60 -25.04
CA ASN A 184 -17.75 1.40 -23.61
C ASN A 184 -16.77 2.23 -22.76
N SER A 185 -15.49 2.29 -23.15
CA SER A 185 -14.48 3.11 -22.48
C SER A 185 -14.81 4.60 -22.55
N GLN A 186 -15.37 5.07 -23.69
CA GLN A 186 -15.86 6.44 -23.84
C GLN A 186 -17.05 6.74 -22.91
N LEU A 187 -18.00 5.80 -22.80
CA LEU A 187 -19.16 5.93 -21.92
C LEU A 187 -18.72 6.08 -20.46
N ILE A 188 -17.86 5.16 -19.98
CA ILE A 188 -17.36 5.17 -18.61
C ILE A 188 -16.59 6.46 -18.32
N HIS A 189 -15.74 6.90 -19.25
CA HIS A 189 -15.03 8.17 -19.12
C HIS A 189 -15.99 9.36 -19.00
N SER A 190 -17.05 9.38 -19.81
CA SER A 190 -18.08 10.43 -19.75
C SER A 190 -18.80 10.44 -18.39
N GLN A 191 -19.17 9.27 -17.87
CA GLN A 191 -19.79 9.15 -16.54
C GLN A 191 -18.85 9.65 -15.44
N LEU A 192 -17.60 9.18 -15.42
CA LEU A 192 -16.59 9.64 -14.46
C LEU A 192 -16.33 11.15 -14.53
N SER A 193 -16.41 11.75 -15.72
CA SER A 193 -16.17 13.18 -15.91
C SER A 193 -17.31 14.07 -15.42
N THR A 194 -18.52 13.52 -15.34
CA THR A 194 -19.74 14.23 -14.92
C THR A 194 -20.11 13.96 -13.47
N GLU A 195 -19.55 12.89 -12.90
CA GLU A 195 -19.75 12.51 -11.52
C GLU A 195 -18.62 13.02 -10.61
N GLY A 196 -18.99 13.37 -9.38
CA GLY A 196 -18.08 13.86 -8.36
C GLY A 196 -18.70 13.82 -6.96
N ILE A 197 -18.00 14.36 -5.97
CA ILE A 197 -18.49 14.46 -4.59
C ILE A 197 -17.96 15.72 -3.91
N LEU A 198 -18.84 16.42 -3.19
CA LEU A 198 -18.56 17.62 -2.40
C LEU A 198 -17.88 18.74 -3.22
N TRP A 199 -16.55 18.87 -3.15
CA TRP A 199 -15.78 19.97 -3.72
C TRP A 199 -15.18 19.69 -5.11
N PHE A 200 -15.32 18.46 -5.63
CA PHE A 200 -14.89 18.12 -6.99
C PHE A 200 -16.03 17.46 -7.75
N SER A 201 -16.28 17.93 -8.97
CA SER A 201 -17.40 17.48 -9.83
C SER A 201 -16.97 16.54 -10.96
N ASN A 202 -15.66 16.33 -11.12
CA ASN A 202 -15.09 15.49 -12.17
C ASN A 202 -14.01 14.57 -11.55
N LEU A 203 -14.22 13.26 -11.61
CA LEU A 203 -13.32 12.24 -11.06
C LEU A 203 -12.08 11.95 -11.94
N THR A 204 -12.08 12.38 -13.22
CA THR A 204 -10.95 12.14 -14.14
C THR A 204 -9.85 13.18 -14.00
N LEU A 205 -10.14 14.31 -13.38
CA LEU A 205 -9.18 15.39 -13.12
C LEU A 205 -8.53 15.23 -11.74
N SER A 206 -7.31 15.77 -11.62
CA SER A 206 -6.66 15.92 -10.31
C SER A 206 -7.45 16.90 -9.43
N ASP A 207 -7.42 16.68 -8.11
CA ASP A 207 -8.07 17.56 -7.13
C ASP A 207 -7.59 19.02 -7.31
N PRO A 208 -8.47 19.95 -7.74
CA PRO A 208 -8.09 21.33 -8.02
C PRO A 208 -7.79 22.13 -6.76
N TYR A 209 -8.34 21.76 -5.60
CA TYR A 209 -8.19 22.49 -4.34
C TYR A 209 -7.21 21.82 -3.36
N LEU A 210 -6.63 20.68 -3.74
CA LEU A 210 -5.69 19.89 -2.91
C LEU A 210 -6.22 19.50 -1.52
N VAL A 211 -7.54 19.46 -1.37
CA VAL A 211 -8.20 19.08 -0.11
C VAL A 211 -7.98 17.60 0.19
N LEU A 212 -8.06 16.71 -0.81
CA LEU A 212 -7.84 15.26 -0.65
C LEU A 212 -6.40 14.95 -0.18
N PRO A 213 -5.32 15.45 -0.82
CA PRO A 213 -3.96 15.27 -0.32
C PRO A 213 -3.76 15.84 1.09
N PHE A 214 -4.32 17.01 1.38
CA PHE A 214 -4.21 17.64 2.69
C PHE A 214 -4.87 16.79 3.80
N LEU A 215 -6.12 16.37 3.59
CA LEU A 215 -6.83 15.50 4.53
C LEU A 215 -6.10 14.17 4.72
N THR A 216 -5.60 13.58 3.63
CA THR A 216 -4.81 12.35 3.69
C THR A 216 -3.54 12.54 4.53
N ALA A 217 -2.85 13.67 4.38
CA ALA A 217 -1.68 13.99 5.18
C ALA A 217 -2.01 14.15 6.67
N VAL A 218 -3.09 14.86 6.99
CA VAL A 218 -3.56 15.05 8.38
C VAL A 218 -3.92 13.71 9.03
N VAL A 219 -4.67 12.85 8.33
CA VAL A 219 -5.04 11.52 8.84
C VAL A 219 -3.79 10.66 9.06
N ASN A 220 -2.87 10.63 8.10
CA ASN A 220 -1.62 9.88 8.24
C ASN A 220 -0.75 10.39 9.39
N LEU A 221 -0.64 11.71 9.56
CA LEU A 221 0.07 12.33 10.67
C LEU A 221 -0.56 11.94 12.01
N THR A 222 -1.88 11.97 12.10
CA THR A 222 -2.62 11.55 13.29
C THR A 222 -2.33 10.09 13.64
N ILE A 223 -2.32 9.19 12.65
CA ILE A 223 -1.97 7.78 12.85
C ILE A 223 -0.56 7.63 13.42
N VAL A 224 0.42 8.33 12.85
CA VAL A 224 1.82 8.29 13.34
C VAL A 224 1.91 8.83 14.76
N GLN A 225 1.24 9.94 15.08
CA GLN A 225 1.21 10.51 16.42
C GLN A 225 0.64 9.53 17.44
N VAL A 226 -0.48 8.87 17.14
CA VAL A 226 -1.07 7.85 18.03
C VAL A 226 -0.08 6.71 18.29
N ILE A 227 0.63 6.23 17.27
CA ILE A 227 1.64 5.17 17.43
C ILE A 227 2.81 5.64 18.29
N VAL A 228 3.29 6.87 18.07
CA VAL A 228 4.39 7.46 18.85
C VAL A 228 3.97 7.63 20.30
N SER A 229 2.76 8.12 20.59
CA SER A 229 2.24 8.24 21.95
C SER A 229 2.23 6.89 22.67
N GLN A 230 1.75 5.82 22.02
CA GLN A 230 1.79 4.47 22.58
C GLN A 230 3.21 3.97 22.87
N LEU A 231 4.17 4.31 22.01
CA LEU A 231 5.57 3.96 22.23
C LEU A 231 6.16 4.72 23.42
N MET A 232 5.85 6.01 23.53
CA MET A 232 6.29 6.85 24.64
C MET A 232 5.74 6.32 25.95
N ASP A 233 4.46 5.93 26.02
CA ASP A 233 3.87 5.33 27.23
C ASP A 233 4.60 4.05 27.66
N LYS A 234 4.93 3.17 26.70
CA LYS A 234 5.74 1.96 26.96
C LYS A 234 7.14 2.29 27.46
N LEU A 235 7.75 3.35 26.92
CA LEU A 235 9.08 3.81 27.34
C LEU A 235 9.04 4.39 28.75
N PHE A 236 8.08 5.27 29.05
CA PHE A 236 7.83 5.82 30.37
C PHE A 236 7.61 4.72 31.39
N ALA A 237 6.75 3.74 31.10
CA ALA A 237 6.54 2.59 31.97
C ALA A 237 7.85 1.83 32.25
N SER A 238 8.71 1.63 31.25
CA SER A 238 10.00 0.94 31.44
C SER A 238 11.05 1.75 32.22
N LEU A 239 10.97 3.09 32.19
CA LEU A 239 11.91 3.98 32.89
C LEU A 239 11.50 4.21 34.35
N PHE A 240 10.20 4.33 34.62
CA PHE A 240 9.68 4.67 35.96
C PHE A 240 9.26 3.45 36.80
N VAL A 241 9.03 2.28 36.18
CA VAL A 241 8.97 1.01 36.91
C VAL A 241 10.39 0.51 37.13
N SER A 242 11.05 1.07 38.15
CA SER A 242 12.25 0.48 38.75
C SER A 242 11.93 -0.96 39.17
N PRO A 243 12.83 -1.95 38.95
CA PRO A 243 12.61 -3.30 39.43
C PRO A 243 12.50 -3.23 40.95
N LYS A 244 11.27 -3.42 41.45
CA LYS A 244 11.01 -3.67 42.87
C LYS A 244 11.94 -4.81 43.27
N ARG A 245 13.02 -4.49 44.00
CA ARG A 245 13.91 -5.47 44.63
C ARG A 245 12.98 -6.41 45.41
N ARG A 246 12.78 -7.62 44.91
CA ARG A 246 12.24 -8.71 45.74
C ARG A 246 13.35 -9.00 46.74
N GLN A 247 13.17 -8.44 47.94
CA GLN A 247 13.73 -8.98 49.17
C GLN A 247 13.13 -10.35 49.42
#